data_AF-A0A1V4Z6Y4-F1
#
_entry.id   AF-A0A1V4Z6Y4-F1
#
_cell.length_a   1.000
_cell.length_b   1.000
_cell.length_c   1.000
_cell.angle_alpha   90.00
_cell.angle_beta   90.00
_cell.angle_gamma   90.00
#
_symmetry.space_group_name_H-M   'P 1'
#
loop_
_entity.id
_entity.type
_entity.pdbx_description
1 polymer ?
#
loop_
_entity_poly.entity_id
_entity_poly.type
_entity_poly.pdbx_seq_one_letter_code
_entity_poly.pdbx_strand_id
1 'polypeptide(L)'
;MEDAPDAGGMMPDWLYGGEFREALKVKKKYTSLYDGKSLEDALPGTPVATKSGECYCIESSESFCLCPIGRESARKALLSSLRLLRGIGPEKEAKLRAEGYSTIEDLLDHPVWQHKARKLIDLVDTCDARRIQEELWHWLPRSHPLNLYTTAFADASRLAVIDIETMGLFSRPIFLFGAAFVEDGKITTRQFLARDVDEEPAAIEAFCELLADRPIMSYNGRSFDVPYVNQRRWYYDMPGVIDNTHFDMLHFARRIFRDTLPDARLLTIEKHIFGEDRADDVPGAMVPEFYESYLESGNPGPLVPVVGHNRKDMITLARLFGRLCEEEHGHVSHR
;
A
#
# COMPACT_ATOMS: atom_id res chain seq x y z
N MET A 1 -20.99 -31.62 -26.01
CA MET A 1 -21.17 -32.24 -24.68
C MET A 1 -19.83 -32.82 -24.34
N GLU A 2 -18.94 -31.97 -23.85
CA GLU A 2 -17.62 -32.34 -23.32
C GLU A 2 -17.49 -31.54 -22.04
N ASP A 3 -17.24 -32.27 -20.95
CA ASP A 3 -17.39 -31.84 -19.57
C ASP A 3 -16.29 -30.84 -19.16
N ALA A 4 -16.71 -29.79 -18.45
CA ALA A 4 -15.82 -28.91 -17.72
C ALA A 4 -15.30 -29.63 -16.46
N PRO A 5 -14.03 -29.45 -16.05
CA PRO A 5 -13.52 -30.05 -14.83
C PRO A 5 -14.14 -29.37 -13.60
N ASP A 6 -14.49 -30.20 -12.62
CA ASP A 6 -15.08 -29.85 -11.33
C ASP A 6 -14.08 -29.07 -10.47
N ALA A 7 -14.23 -27.74 -10.44
CA ALA A 7 -13.48 -26.87 -9.56
C ALA A 7 -14.20 -26.79 -8.20
N GLY A 8 -13.66 -27.52 -7.22
CA GLY A 8 -14.12 -27.47 -5.84
C GLY A 8 -14.01 -26.05 -5.26
N GLY A 9 -15.15 -25.52 -4.80
CA GLY A 9 -15.25 -24.26 -4.05
C GLY A 9 -16.20 -23.26 -4.72
N MET A 10 -17.52 -23.41 -4.47
CA MET A 10 -18.57 -22.52 -4.99
C MET A 10 -18.29 -21.04 -4.68
N MET A 11 -17.90 -20.29 -5.70
CA MET A 11 -18.13 -18.84 -5.84
C MET A 11 -19.07 -18.65 -7.04
N PRO A 12 -20.04 -17.71 -7.03
CA PRO A 12 -21.09 -17.68 -8.05
C PRO A 12 -20.57 -17.31 -9.45
N ASP A 13 -20.83 -18.17 -10.44
CA ASP A 13 -20.47 -18.04 -11.87
C ASP A 13 -20.79 -16.69 -12.53
N TRP A 14 -21.79 -15.97 -12.03
CA TRP A 14 -22.31 -14.76 -12.68
C TRP A 14 -21.59 -13.46 -12.28
N LEU A 15 -20.79 -13.45 -11.20
CA LEU A 15 -20.01 -12.27 -10.81
C LEU A 15 -18.70 -12.14 -11.59
N TYR A 16 -18.16 -13.26 -12.08
CA TYR A 16 -16.86 -13.30 -12.76
C TYR A 16 -16.95 -13.52 -14.27
N GLY A 17 -18.08 -14.01 -14.81
CA GLY A 17 -18.14 -14.42 -16.22
C GLY A 17 -17.75 -13.34 -17.24
N GLY A 18 -17.97 -12.04 -16.94
CA GLY A 18 -17.54 -10.92 -17.79
C GLY A 18 -16.04 -10.65 -17.69
N GLU A 19 -15.57 -10.35 -16.48
CA GLU A 19 -14.16 -10.02 -16.19
C GLU A 19 -13.22 -11.20 -16.50
N PHE A 20 -13.63 -12.42 -16.17
CA PHE A 20 -12.90 -13.65 -16.49
C PHE A 20 -12.71 -13.84 -18.00
N ARG A 21 -13.79 -13.66 -18.78
CA ARG A 21 -13.70 -13.74 -20.26
C ARG A 21 -12.79 -12.68 -20.83
N GLU A 22 -12.79 -11.48 -20.26
CA GLU A 22 -11.88 -10.41 -20.70
C GLU A 22 -10.43 -10.75 -20.35
N ALA A 23 -10.16 -11.23 -19.13
CA ALA A 23 -8.84 -11.69 -18.72
C ALA A 23 -8.30 -12.80 -19.64
N LEU A 24 -9.13 -13.77 -20.05
CA LEU A 24 -8.71 -14.80 -21.01
C LEU A 24 -8.36 -14.22 -22.39
N LYS A 25 -9.05 -13.17 -22.85
CA LYS A 25 -8.68 -12.47 -24.09
C LYS A 25 -7.35 -11.74 -23.93
N VAL A 26 -7.14 -11.07 -22.80
CA VAL A 26 -5.87 -10.42 -22.46
C VAL A 26 -4.75 -11.45 -22.48
N LYS A 27 -4.89 -12.56 -21.77
CA LYS A 27 -3.91 -13.66 -21.76
C LYS A 27 -3.57 -14.10 -23.18
N LYS A 28 -4.59 -14.45 -23.99
CA LYS A 28 -4.40 -14.87 -25.38
C LYS A 28 -3.70 -13.82 -26.25
N LYS A 29 -4.09 -12.54 -26.10
CA LYS A 29 -3.49 -11.41 -26.82
C LYS A 29 -2.00 -11.31 -26.52
N TYR A 30 -1.63 -11.32 -25.23
CA TYR A 30 -0.24 -11.17 -24.82
C TYR A 30 0.61 -12.41 -25.12
N THR A 31 0.08 -13.63 -24.96
CA THR A 31 0.77 -14.85 -25.40
C THR A 31 1.12 -14.78 -26.89
N SER A 32 0.19 -14.33 -27.74
CA SER A 32 0.44 -14.19 -29.18
C SER A 32 1.42 -13.05 -29.52
N LEU A 33 1.41 -11.95 -28.76
CA LEU A 33 2.25 -10.77 -29.01
C LEU A 33 3.73 -11.01 -28.63
N TYR A 34 3.96 -11.91 -27.67
CA TYR A 34 5.27 -12.25 -27.14
C TYR A 34 5.69 -13.69 -27.48
N ASP A 35 5.03 -14.31 -28.46
CA ASP A 35 5.42 -15.63 -28.95
C ASP A 35 6.86 -15.63 -29.48
N GLY A 36 7.66 -16.59 -29.00
CA GLY A 36 9.08 -16.71 -29.32
C GLY A 36 10.00 -15.60 -28.76
N LYS A 37 9.51 -14.68 -27.92
CA LYS A 37 10.34 -13.66 -27.27
C LYS A 37 10.91 -14.15 -25.95
N SER A 38 12.09 -13.65 -25.58
CA SER A 38 12.65 -13.91 -24.25
C SER A 38 11.96 -13.05 -23.18
N LEU A 39 12.17 -13.40 -21.90
CA LEU A 39 11.67 -12.63 -20.78
C LEU A 39 12.23 -11.19 -20.80
N GLU A 40 13.52 -11.03 -21.08
CA GLU A 40 14.22 -9.75 -21.10
C GLU A 40 13.70 -8.82 -22.21
N ASP A 41 13.32 -9.38 -23.35
CA ASP A 41 12.69 -8.62 -24.44
C ASP A 41 11.26 -8.20 -24.07
N ALA A 42 10.55 -9.01 -23.28
CA ALA A 42 9.18 -8.76 -22.87
C ALA A 42 9.07 -7.77 -21.70
N LEU A 43 9.96 -7.95 -20.73
CA LEU A 43 10.03 -7.24 -19.47
C LEU A 43 11.51 -6.92 -19.19
N PRO A 44 12.03 -5.79 -19.72
CA PRO A 44 13.41 -5.42 -19.50
C PRO A 44 13.73 -5.26 -18.01
N GLY A 45 14.76 -5.96 -17.56
CA GLY A 45 15.19 -6.03 -16.17
C GLY A 45 16.55 -6.69 -16.05
N THR A 46 17.01 -6.83 -14.82
CA THR A 46 18.34 -7.36 -14.52
C THR A 46 18.26 -8.42 -13.42
N PRO A 47 19.03 -9.52 -13.52
CA PRO A 47 19.16 -10.45 -12.41
C PRO A 47 19.79 -9.78 -11.18
N VAL A 48 19.30 -10.14 -9.99
CA VAL A 48 19.76 -9.67 -8.69
C VAL A 48 20.13 -10.87 -7.84
N ALA A 49 21.42 -10.99 -7.52
CA ALA A 49 21.93 -12.05 -6.66
C ALA A 49 21.76 -11.67 -5.18
N THR A 50 21.29 -12.61 -4.38
CA THR A 50 21.19 -12.51 -2.92
C THR A 50 21.89 -13.70 -2.27
N LYS A 51 21.74 -13.86 -0.95
CA LYS A 51 22.31 -15.02 -0.24
C LYS A 51 21.53 -16.30 -0.52
N SER A 52 20.25 -16.16 -0.83
CA SER A 52 19.32 -17.26 -1.09
C SER A 52 19.19 -17.64 -2.57
N GLY A 53 19.91 -17.00 -3.49
CA GLY A 53 19.89 -17.31 -4.92
C GLY A 53 19.90 -16.07 -5.80
N GLU A 54 19.17 -16.13 -6.90
CA GLU A 54 19.00 -15.03 -7.84
C GLU A 54 17.50 -14.82 -8.10
N CYS A 55 17.08 -13.57 -8.24
CA CYS A 55 15.75 -13.20 -8.74
C CYS A 55 15.88 -12.16 -9.86
N TYR A 56 14.78 -11.81 -10.52
CA TYR A 56 14.77 -10.84 -11.61
C TYR A 56 14.19 -9.49 -11.16
N CYS A 57 14.91 -8.39 -11.36
CA CYS A 57 14.45 -7.05 -10.99
C CYS A 57 14.06 -6.24 -12.22
N ILE A 58 12.80 -5.82 -12.27
CA ILE A 58 12.26 -4.92 -13.29
C ILE A 58 12.19 -3.52 -12.66
N GLU A 59 12.92 -2.57 -13.24
CA GLU A 59 12.96 -1.18 -12.79
C GLU A 59 12.27 -0.28 -13.81
N SER A 60 11.46 0.65 -13.33
CA SER A 60 10.88 1.70 -14.17
C SER A 60 10.79 3.01 -13.38
N SER A 61 10.87 4.14 -14.08
CA SER A 61 10.70 5.45 -13.46
C SER A 61 9.88 6.37 -14.34
N GLU A 62 9.03 7.18 -13.72
CA GLU A 62 8.27 8.23 -14.40
C GLU A 62 8.24 9.52 -13.56
N SER A 63 7.95 10.64 -14.22
CA SER A 63 7.83 11.93 -13.53
C SER A 63 6.70 11.89 -12.51
N PHE A 64 7.02 12.28 -11.28
CA PHE A 64 6.09 12.21 -10.17
C PHE A 64 6.37 13.31 -9.17
N CYS A 65 5.32 14.00 -8.73
CA CYS A 65 5.43 14.98 -7.66
C CYS A 65 4.57 14.53 -6.49
N LEU A 66 5.18 14.51 -5.31
CA LEU A 66 4.49 14.27 -4.05
C LEU A 66 4.65 15.50 -3.17
N CYS A 67 3.54 16.02 -2.67
CA CYS A 67 3.53 17.10 -1.69
C CYS A 67 3.10 16.54 -0.31
N PRO A 68 4.02 15.92 0.45
CA PRO A 68 3.70 15.36 1.75
C PRO A 68 3.32 16.46 2.75
N ILE A 69 2.59 16.07 3.80
CA ILE A 69 2.19 17.02 4.85
C ILE A 69 3.44 17.50 5.60
N GLY A 70 3.59 18.81 5.75
CA GLY A 70 4.69 19.41 6.50
C GLY A 70 4.62 19.13 8.00
N ARG A 71 5.77 18.92 8.64
CA ARG A 71 5.87 18.56 10.07
C ARG A 71 5.16 19.55 11.00
N GLU A 72 5.30 20.85 10.76
CA GLU A 72 4.64 21.88 11.57
C GLU A 72 3.11 21.83 11.45
N SER A 73 2.61 21.65 10.22
CA SER A 73 1.17 21.50 9.97
C SER A 73 0.61 20.25 10.63
N ALA A 74 1.36 19.14 10.57
CA ALA A 74 1.00 17.90 11.24
C ALA A 74 0.99 18.02 12.76
N ARG A 75 2.03 18.63 13.35
CA ARG A 75 2.07 18.90 14.80
C ARG A 75 0.87 19.74 15.23
N LYS A 76 0.58 20.84 14.51
CA LYS A 76 -0.58 21.70 14.79
C LYS A 76 -1.89 20.92 14.73
N ALA A 77 -2.09 20.09 13.70
CA ALA A 77 -3.32 19.28 13.55
C ALA A 77 -3.51 18.30 14.71
N LEU A 78 -2.44 17.58 15.11
CA LEU A 78 -2.49 16.65 16.23
C LEU A 78 -2.80 17.37 17.55
N LEU A 79 -2.09 18.47 17.84
CA LEU A 79 -2.23 19.17 19.11
C LEU A 79 -3.47 20.09 19.18
N SER A 80 -4.18 20.30 18.08
CA SER A 80 -5.51 20.94 18.10
C SER A 80 -6.63 19.98 18.51
N SER A 81 -6.35 18.68 18.60
CA SER A 81 -7.33 17.63 18.90
C SER A 81 -7.34 17.23 20.37
N LEU A 82 -8.13 17.95 21.18
CA LEU A 82 -8.27 17.68 22.63
C LEU A 82 -8.70 16.24 22.95
N ARG A 83 -9.45 15.61 22.04
CA ARG A 83 -9.95 14.23 22.16
C ARG A 83 -8.86 13.16 22.20
N LEU A 84 -7.60 13.53 21.94
CA LEU A 84 -6.45 12.64 22.12
C LEU A 84 -6.09 12.43 23.60
N LEU A 85 -6.59 13.24 24.53
CA LEU A 85 -6.37 13.01 25.95
C LEU A 85 -7.49 12.15 26.56
N ARG A 86 -7.10 11.03 27.15
CA ARG A 86 -8.01 10.09 27.83
C ARG A 86 -9.01 10.78 28.75
N GLY A 87 -10.30 10.69 28.42
CA GLY A 87 -11.40 11.24 29.22
C GLY A 87 -11.93 12.58 28.71
N ILE A 88 -11.40 13.10 27.61
CA ILE A 88 -12.01 14.20 26.85
C ILE A 88 -12.90 13.60 25.75
N GLY A 89 -14.18 13.45 26.05
CA GLY A 89 -15.23 13.16 25.06
C GLY A 89 -15.81 14.44 24.43
N PRO A 90 -16.78 14.33 23.51
CA PRO A 90 -17.36 15.47 22.79
C PRO A 90 -17.89 16.59 23.71
N GLU A 91 -18.63 16.22 24.76
CA GLU A 91 -19.18 17.19 25.73
C GLU A 91 -18.07 17.91 26.51
N LYS A 92 -17.04 17.16 26.92
CA LYS A 92 -15.92 17.71 27.69
C LYS A 92 -15.05 18.61 26.82
N GLU A 93 -14.84 18.24 25.56
CA GLU A 93 -14.17 19.09 24.58
C GLU A 93 -14.92 20.42 24.39
N ALA A 94 -16.24 20.37 24.18
CA ALA A 94 -17.05 21.58 24.03
C ALA A 94 -16.94 22.50 25.25
N LYS A 95 -16.96 21.93 26.46
CA LYS A 95 -16.76 22.69 27.70
C LYS A 95 -15.38 23.33 27.78
N LEU A 96 -14.32 22.57 27.51
CA LEU A 96 -12.94 23.09 27.52
C LEU A 96 -12.75 24.22 26.51
N ARG A 97 -13.31 24.08 25.30
CA ARG A 97 -13.29 25.15 24.29
C ARG A 97 -14.03 26.40 24.73
N ALA A 98 -15.18 26.26 25.39
CA ALA A 98 -15.92 27.39 25.96
C ALA A 98 -15.16 28.09 27.11
N GLU A 99 -14.31 27.36 27.83
CA GLU A 99 -13.41 27.87 28.87
C GLU A 99 -12.12 28.48 28.30
N GLY A 100 -11.92 28.46 26.98
CA GLY A 100 -10.78 29.07 26.29
C GLY A 100 -9.67 28.09 25.89
N TYR A 101 -9.78 26.81 26.23
CA TYR A 101 -8.79 25.79 25.86
C TYR A 101 -9.10 25.23 24.47
N SER A 102 -8.30 25.61 23.47
CA SER A 102 -8.50 25.22 22.07
C SER A 102 -7.51 24.16 21.60
N THR A 103 -6.33 24.09 22.24
CA THR A 103 -5.27 23.12 21.92
C THR A 103 -4.81 22.35 23.16
N ILE A 104 -4.04 21.29 22.93
CA ILE A 104 -3.38 20.50 23.96
C ILE A 104 -2.36 21.37 24.72
N GLU A 105 -1.68 22.30 24.04
CA GLU A 105 -0.77 23.24 24.70
C GLU A 105 -1.47 24.15 25.71
N ASP A 106 -2.70 24.61 25.43
CA ASP A 106 -3.47 25.42 26.38
C ASP A 106 -3.73 24.67 27.70
N LEU A 107 -3.72 23.33 27.67
CA LEU A 107 -3.96 22.49 28.85
C LEU A 107 -2.71 22.30 29.72
N LEU A 108 -1.56 22.87 29.37
CA LEU A 108 -0.32 22.75 30.16
C LEU A 108 -0.45 23.33 31.57
N ASP A 109 -1.30 24.33 31.76
CA ASP A 109 -1.59 24.94 33.06
C ASP A 109 -2.92 24.46 33.67
N HIS A 110 -3.64 23.54 33.00
CA HIS A 110 -4.93 23.05 33.47
C HIS A 110 -4.76 22.04 34.61
N PRO A 111 -5.43 22.20 35.76
CA PRO A 111 -5.16 21.41 36.98
C PRO A 111 -5.33 19.89 36.81
N VAL A 112 -6.28 19.47 35.98
CA VAL A 112 -6.59 18.05 35.73
C VAL A 112 -5.80 17.45 34.56
N TRP A 113 -5.43 18.26 33.56
CA TRP A 113 -5.02 17.76 32.24
C TRP A 113 -3.53 18.01 31.93
N GLN A 114 -2.86 18.90 32.67
CA GLN A 114 -1.45 19.28 32.50
C GLN A 114 -0.51 18.10 32.24
N HIS A 115 -0.59 17.03 33.04
CA HIS A 115 0.34 15.91 32.92
C HIS A 115 0.11 15.09 31.64
N LYS A 116 -1.16 14.92 31.23
CA LYS A 116 -1.52 14.21 29.99
C LYS A 116 -1.18 15.04 28.77
N ALA A 117 -1.43 16.34 28.82
CA ALA A 117 -1.07 17.28 27.78
C ALA A 117 0.44 17.28 27.52
N ARG A 118 1.25 17.42 28.58
CA ARG A 118 2.71 17.35 28.48
C ARG A 118 3.20 16.04 27.87
N LYS A 119 2.67 14.90 28.33
CA LYS A 119 3.03 13.58 27.79
C LYS A 119 2.76 13.47 26.29
N LEU A 120 1.62 13.98 25.81
CA LEU A 120 1.29 13.93 24.38
C LEU A 120 2.18 14.88 23.55
N ILE A 121 2.46 16.08 24.06
CA ILE A 121 3.38 17.03 23.43
C ILE A 121 4.77 16.41 23.31
N ASP A 122 5.32 15.89 24.41
CA ASP A 122 6.63 15.23 24.43
C ASP A 122 6.67 14.06 23.44
N LEU A 123 5.59 13.27 23.35
CA LEU A 123 5.48 12.17 22.39
C LEU A 123 5.55 12.67 20.94
N VAL A 124 4.74 13.68 20.57
CA VAL A 124 4.75 14.24 19.21
C VAL A 124 6.12 14.82 18.87
N ASP A 125 6.77 15.46 19.84
CA ASP A 125 8.08 16.07 19.67
C ASP A 125 9.22 15.03 19.57
N THR A 126 9.00 13.76 19.97
CA THR A 126 9.98 12.67 19.70
C THR A 126 10.17 12.38 18.21
N CYS A 127 9.23 12.79 17.35
CA CYS A 127 9.19 12.44 15.93
C CYS A 127 9.18 10.93 15.64
N ASP A 128 8.72 10.10 16.57
CA ASP A 128 8.52 8.67 16.37
C ASP A 128 7.11 8.40 15.81
N ALA A 129 7.01 8.28 14.49
CA ALA A 129 5.72 8.05 13.83
C ALA A 129 4.99 6.81 14.34
N ARG A 130 5.70 5.71 14.63
CA ARG A 130 5.11 4.46 15.12
C ARG A 130 4.45 4.67 16.48
N ARG A 131 5.17 5.30 17.42
CA ARG A 131 4.61 5.58 18.75
C ARG A 131 3.46 6.58 18.71
N ILE A 132 3.52 7.58 17.83
CA ILE A 132 2.40 8.52 17.63
C ILE A 132 1.18 7.76 17.08
N GLN A 133 1.35 6.89 16.08
CA GLN A 133 0.28 6.06 15.53
C GLN A 133 -0.38 5.17 16.60
N GLU A 134 0.42 4.52 17.43
CA GLU A 134 -0.07 3.68 18.53
C GLU A 134 -0.93 4.49 19.51
N GLU A 135 -0.48 5.69 19.90
CA GLU A 135 -1.26 6.58 20.76
C GLU A 135 -2.56 7.03 20.07
N LEU A 136 -2.54 7.35 18.78
CA LEU A 136 -3.76 7.67 18.04
C LEU A 136 -4.75 6.50 17.99
N TRP A 137 -4.28 5.28 17.73
CA TRP A 137 -5.14 4.09 17.61
C TRP A 137 -5.75 3.65 18.94
N HIS A 138 -5.19 4.08 20.07
CA HIS A 138 -5.84 3.88 21.37
C HIS A 138 -7.15 4.68 21.51
N TRP A 139 -7.24 5.86 20.87
CA TRP A 139 -8.36 6.78 21.05
C TRP A 139 -9.25 6.92 19.82
N LEU A 140 -8.70 6.69 18.64
CA LEU A 140 -9.33 6.97 17.36
C LEU A 140 -9.31 5.72 16.48
N PRO A 141 -10.32 5.55 15.60
CA PRO A 141 -10.26 4.53 14.56
C PRO A 141 -9.00 4.68 13.70
N ARG A 142 -8.46 3.58 13.18
CA ARG A 142 -7.30 3.60 12.26
C ARG A 142 -7.54 4.42 10.99
N SER A 143 -8.81 4.56 10.59
CA SER A 143 -9.24 5.41 9.45
C SER A 143 -9.39 6.89 9.81
N HIS A 144 -9.09 7.31 11.05
CA HIS A 144 -9.25 8.70 11.43
C HIS A 144 -8.26 9.60 10.67
N PRO A 145 -8.67 10.75 10.10
CA PRO A 145 -7.80 11.62 9.29
C PRO A 145 -6.49 12.04 9.99
N LEU A 146 -6.53 12.22 11.31
CA LEU A 146 -5.32 12.48 12.12
C LEU A 146 -4.20 11.44 11.94
N ASN A 147 -4.52 10.20 11.57
CA ASN A 147 -3.50 9.21 11.26
C ASN A 147 -2.70 9.56 10.00
N LEU A 148 -3.28 10.26 9.03
CA LEU A 148 -2.57 10.69 7.83
C LEU A 148 -1.42 11.64 8.18
N TYR A 149 -1.63 12.54 9.15
CA TYR A 149 -0.60 13.45 9.64
C TYR A 149 0.61 12.76 10.28
N THR A 150 0.48 11.49 10.67
CA THR A 150 1.63 10.73 11.22
C THR A 150 2.69 10.43 10.16
N THR A 151 2.38 10.54 8.87
CA THR A 151 3.37 10.41 7.78
C THR A 151 4.44 11.50 7.85
N ALA A 152 4.12 12.68 8.35
CA ALA A 152 5.05 13.80 8.49
C ALA A 152 6.17 13.53 9.53
N PHE A 153 5.98 12.52 10.39
CA PHE A 153 6.95 12.09 11.40
C PHE A 153 7.71 10.83 10.98
N ALA A 154 7.42 10.27 9.80
CA ALA A 154 8.00 9.02 9.34
C ALA A 154 9.13 9.21 8.31
N ASP A 155 9.63 10.43 8.12
CA ASP A 155 10.49 10.76 6.97
C ASP A 155 9.84 10.33 5.64
N ALA A 156 8.76 11.03 5.28
CA ALA A 156 7.98 10.75 4.08
C ALA A 156 8.80 10.73 2.78
N SER A 157 10.02 11.29 2.76
CA SER A 157 10.93 11.20 1.61
C SER A 157 11.44 9.77 1.36
N ARG A 158 11.45 8.93 2.39
CA ARG A 158 11.89 7.53 2.32
C ARG A 158 10.74 6.55 2.13
N LEU A 159 9.51 7.02 2.04
CA LEU A 159 8.31 6.20 1.96
C LEU A 159 8.36 5.27 0.74
N ALA A 160 8.21 3.97 1.00
CA ALA A 160 8.05 2.93 -0.01
C ALA A 160 6.59 2.48 -0.07
N VAL A 161 5.98 2.60 -1.24
CA VAL A 161 4.69 1.98 -1.55
C VAL A 161 4.95 0.52 -1.93
N ILE A 162 4.20 -0.42 -1.36
CA ILE A 162 4.40 -1.86 -1.60
C ILE A 162 3.11 -2.53 -2.07
N ASP A 163 3.28 -3.58 -2.86
CA ASP A 163 2.23 -4.47 -3.34
C ASP A 163 2.84 -5.82 -3.77
N ILE A 164 2.15 -6.95 -3.55
CA ILE A 164 2.64 -8.30 -3.90
C ILE A 164 1.66 -9.07 -4.79
N GLU A 165 2.18 -9.97 -5.63
CA GLU A 165 1.37 -10.94 -6.37
C GLU A 165 1.73 -12.37 -5.97
N THR A 166 0.70 -13.18 -5.72
CA THR A 166 0.85 -14.55 -5.21
C THR A 166 0.27 -15.58 -6.16
N MET A 167 0.74 -16.83 -6.10
CA MET A 167 0.13 -17.97 -6.80
C MET A 167 -1.18 -18.45 -6.15
N GLY A 168 -1.96 -17.52 -5.60
CA GLY A 168 -3.20 -17.80 -4.86
C GLY A 168 -3.08 -17.57 -3.36
N LEU A 169 -4.13 -17.92 -2.64
CA LEU A 169 -4.23 -17.70 -1.20
C LEU A 169 -3.61 -18.85 -0.40
N PHE A 170 -3.16 -18.52 0.81
CA PHE A 170 -2.68 -19.45 1.86
C PHE A 170 -1.42 -20.26 1.50
N SER A 171 -0.26 -19.79 1.97
CA SER A 171 1.03 -20.51 1.91
C SER A 171 1.52 -20.87 0.49
N ARG A 172 0.91 -20.30 -0.55
CA ARG A 172 1.41 -20.34 -1.93
C ARG A 172 2.58 -19.36 -2.10
N PRO A 173 3.54 -19.63 -3.01
CA PRO A 173 4.61 -18.70 -3.31
C PRO A 173 4.11 -17.32 -3.71
N ILE A 174 4.83 -16.29 -3.27
CA ILE A 174 4.78 -14.94 -3.84
C ILE A 174 5.77 -14.93 -5.00
N PHE A 175 5.33 -14.50 -6.18
CA PHE A 175 6.20 -14.47 -7.36
C PHE A 175 6.54 -13.06 -7.81
N LEU A 176 5.83 -12.03 -7.32
CA LEU A 176 6.16 -10.64 -7.62
C LEU A 176 6.10 -9.80 -6.33
N PHE A 177 7.17 -9.06 -6.07
CA PHE A 177 7.26 -8.11 -4.97
C PHE A 177 7.50 -6.71 -5.54
N GLY A 178 6.50 -5.85 -5.48
CA GLY A 178 6.58 -4.47 -5.93
C GLY A 178 6.94 -3.52 -4.79
N ALA A 179 7.88 -2.62 -5.06
CA ALA A 179 8.11 -1.43 -4.25
C ALA A 179 8.24 -0.19 -5.15
N ALA A 180 7.62 0.93 -4.75
CA ALA A 180 7.76 2.21 -5.42
C ALA A 180 8.14 3.31 -4.42
N PHE A 181 9.05 4.19 -4.80
CA PHE A 181 9.51 5.29 -3.94
C PHE A 181 9.75 6.55 -4.78
N VAL A 182 9.58 7.72 -4.16
CA VAL A 182 9.70 9.01 -4.83
C VAL A 182 11.03 9.65 -4.47
N GLU A 183 11.88 9.85 -5.48
CA GLU A 183 13.21 10.46 -5.34
C GLU A 183 13.44 11.38 -6.56
N ASP A 184 14.00 12.57 -6.32
CA ASP A 184 14.36 13.55 -7.37
C ASP A 184 13.24 13.89 -8.38
N GLY A 185 11.99 14.01 -7.91
CA GLY A 185 10.84 14.35 -8.76
C GLY A 185 10.40 13.22 -9.71
N LYS A 186 10.79 11.99 -9.40
CA LYS A 186 10.38 10.78 -10.09
C LYS A 186 9.87 9.76 -9.09
N ILE A 187 8.92 8.94 -9.52
CA ILE A 187 8.60 7.69 -8.84
C ILE A 187 9.36 6.58 -9.54
N THR A 188 10.14 5.82 -8.78
CA THR A 188 10.86 4.64 -9.25
C THR A 188 10.19 3.41 -8.68
N THR A 189 9.82 2.48 -9.54
CA THR A 189 9.28 1.17 -9.16
C THR A 189 10.35 0.10 -9.36
N ARG A 190 10.56 -0.74 -8.36
CA ARG A 190 11.34 -1.97 -8.43
C ARG A 190 10.42 -3.14 -8.16
N GLN A 191 10.39 -4.07 -9.09
CA GLN A 191 9.55 -5.26 -9.01
C GLN A 191 10.46 -6.49 -9.06
N PHE A 192 10.54 -7.22 -7.95
CA PHE A 192 11.33 -8.45 -7.85
C PHE A 192 10.45 -9.62 -8.26
N LEU A 193 10.67 -10.11 -9.47
CA LEU A 193 10.00 -11.24 -10.08
C LEU A 193 10.81 -12.52 -9.81
N ALA A 194 10.14 -13.53 -9.26
CA ALA A 194 10.61 -14.91 -9.28
C ALA A 194 10.28 -15.49 -10.66
N ARG A 195 11.30 -15.91 -11.42
CA ARG A 195 11.13 -16.53 -12.76
C ARG A 195 10.73 -18.00 -12.67
N ASP A 196 11.05 -18.62 -11.55
CA ASP A 196 10.58 -19.92 -11.10
C ASP A 196 10.28 -19.82 -9.59
N VAL A 197 9.52 -20.77 -9.04
CA VAL A 197 9.12 -20.76 -7.62
C VAL A 197 10.30 -20.91 -6.66
N ASP A 198 11.43 -21.47 -7.11
CA ASP A 198 12.64 -21.59 -6.32
C ASP A 198 13.40 -20.26 -6.13
N GLU A 199 13.06 -19.22 -6.92
CA GLU A 199 13.62 -17.87 -6.80
C GLU A 199 12.91 -17.00 -5.74
N GLU A 200 11.76 -17.43 -5.20
CA GLU A 200 11.01 -16.68 -4.18
C GLU A 200 11.90 -16.27 -2.98
N PRO A 201 12.75 -17.14 -2.39
CA PRO A 201 13.68 -16.75 -1.34
C PRO A 201 14.57 -15.56 -1.71
N ALA A 202 15.13 -15.54 -2.92
CA ALA A 202 15.97 -14.45 -3.38
C ALA A 202 15.17 -13.15 -3.56
N ALA A 203 13.95 -13.25 -4.10
CA ALA A 203 13.05 -12.11 -4.23
C ALA A 203 12.62 -11.52 -2.87
N ILE A 204 12.33 -12.37 -1.88
CA ILE A 204 12.02 -11.95 -0.50
C ILE A 204 13.21 -11.20 0.13
N GLU A 205 14.43 -11.71 -0.03
CA GLU A 205 15.63 -11.06 0.49
C GLU A 205 15.83 -9.68 -0.15
N ALA A 206 15.80 -9.60 -1.48
CA ALA A 206 15.99 -8.35 -2.21
C ALA A 206 14.91 -7.31 -1.86
N PHE A 207 13.65 -7.74 -1.76
CA PHE A 207 12.55 -6.89 -1.35
C PHE A 207 12.72 -6.36 0.08
N CYS A 208 13.05 -7.22 1.04
CA CYS A 208 13.23 -6.80 2.42
C CYS A 208 14.48 -5.92 2.63
N GLU A 209 15.55 -6.15 1.86
CA GLU A 209 16.72 -5.29 1.85
C GLU A 209 16.40 -3.90 1.30
N LEU A 210 15.59 -3.81 0.24
CA LEU A 210 15.11 -2.53 -0.30
C LEU A 210 14.27 -1.76 0.74
N LEU A 211 13.39 -2.47 1.45
CA LEU A 211 12.55 -1.85 2.47
C LEU A 211 13.37 -1.38 3.67
N ALA A 212 14.36 -2.17 4.13
CA ALA A 212 15.18 -1.84 5.30
C ALA A 212 14.33 -1.26 6.46
N ASP A 213 14.64 -0.05 6.93
CA ASP A 213 13.89 0.72 7.93
C ASP A 213 12.93 1.77 7.34
N ARG A 214 12.72 1.77 6.01
CA ARG A 214 11.89 2.75 5.31
C ARG A 214 10.42 2.74 5.78
N PRO A 215 9.78 3.91 5.66
CA PRO A 215 8.35 4.04 5.50
C PRO A 215 7.70 2.95 4.69
N ILE A 216 6.64 2.27 5.12
CA ILE A 216 5.85 1.50 4.14
C ILE A 216 4.43 2.01 4.02
N MET A 217 3.92 2.04 2.79
CA MET A 217 2.55 2.34 2.45
C MET A 217 1.98 1.20 1.61
N SER A 218 0.75 0.78 1.88
CA SER A 218 0.09 -0.25 1.06
C SER A 218 -1.41 -0.01 1.00
N TYR A 219 -2.10 -0.81 0.17
CA TYR A 219 -3.55 -0.86 0.11
C TYR A 219 -4.03 -2.20 0.66
N ASN A 220 -4.57 -2.24 1.89
CA ASN A 220 -4.92 -3.47 2.62
C ASN A 220 -3.71 -4.33 3.06
N GLY A 221 -2.49 -3.96 2.71
CA GLY A 221 -1.33 -4.81 2.98
C GLY A 221 -0.91 -4.93 4.44
N ARG A 222 -1.50 -4.16 5.36
CA ARG A 222 -1.29 -4.44 6.79
C ARG A 222 -1.97 -5.74 7.21
N SER A 223 -3.08 -6.06 6.56
CA SER A 223 -3.86 -7.27 6.82
C SER A 223 -3.54 -8.40 5.84
N PHE A 224 -2.84 -8.12 4.74
CA PHE A 224 -2.54 -9.09 3.70
C PHE A 224 -1.04 -9.18 3.40
N ASP A 225 -0.48 -8.25 2.63
CA ASP A 225 0.88 -8.29 2.10
C ASP A 225 1.96 -8.55 3.16
N VAL A 226 2.05 -7.68 4.17
CA VAL A 226 3.10 -7.76 5.20
C VAL A 226 3.00 -9.06 6.02
N PRO A 227 1.82 -9.45 6.54
CA PRO A 227 1.65 -10.78 7.15
C PRO A 227 2.06 -11.93 6.24
N TYR A 228 1.71 -11.87 4.94
CA TYR A 228 2.00 -12.94 3.99
C TYR A 228 3.51 -13.05 3.72
N VAL A 229 4.19 -11.94 3.46
CA VAL A 229 5.66 -11.91 3.30
C VAL A 229 6.34 -12.45 4.57
N ASN A 230 5.92 -12.01 5.75
CA ASN A 230 6.47 -12.52 7.02
C ASN A 230 6.22 -14.02 7.21
N GLN A 231 5.08 -14.55 6.77
CA GLN A 231 4.81 -15.99 6.77
C GLN A 231 5.76 -16.75 5.84
N ARG A 232 6.04 -16.23 4.63
CA ARG A 232 6.98 -16.84 3.69
C ARG A 232 8.42 -16.78 4.20
N ARG A 233 8.83 -15.67 4.83
CA ARG A 233 10.12 -15.58 5.55
C ARG A 233 10.27 -16.68 6.59
N TRP A 234 9.24 -16.89 7.41
CA TRP A 234 9.23 -17.95 8.40
C TRP A 234 9.30 -19.35 7.77
N TYR A 235 8.58 -19.59 6.68
CA TYR A 235 8.63 -20.85 5.94
C TYR A 235 10.03 -21.22 5.43
N TYR A 236 10.84 -20.22 5.05
CA TYR A 236 12.22 -20.39 4.59
C TYR A 236 13.28 -20.22 5.69
N ASP A 237 12.88 -20.22 6.97
CA ASP A 237 13.78 -19.99 8.12
C ASP A 237 14.62 -18.69 8.01
N MET A 238 14.07 -17.66 7.35
CA MET A 238 14.73 -16.37 7.17
C MET A 238 14.63 -15.51 8.44
N PRO A 239 15.73 -14.85 8.87
CA PRO A 239 15.72 -14.05 10.09
C PRO A 239 14.95 -12.74 9.92
N GLY A 240 14.30 -12.27 10.98
CA GLY A 240 13.64 -10.96 11.03
C GLY A 240 12.27 -10.90 10.35
N VAL A 241 11.56 -9.81 10.59
CA VAL A 241 10.21 -9.55 10.09
C VAL A 241 10.13 -8.13 9.55
N ILE A 242 9.24 -7.89 8.60
CA ILE A 242 8.80 -6.55 8.23
C ILE A 242 7.93 -6.02 9.36
N ASP A 243 8.46 -5.04 10.10
CA ASP A 243 7.77 -4.34 11.20
C ASP A 243 7.85 -2.80 11.07
N ASN A 244 8.14 -2.33 9.86
CA ASN A 244 8.25 -0.93 9.49
C ASN A 244 7.02 -0.10 9.90
N THR A 245 7.22 1.22 10.09
CA THR A 245 6.09 2.14 10.23
C THR A 245 5.21 2.04 8.98
N HIS A 246 3.95 1.67 9.18
CA HIS A 246 3.08 1.26 8.08
C HIS A 246 1.87 2.17 7.94
N PHE A 247 1.62 2.69 6.75
CA PHE A 247 0.44 3.45 6.39
C PHE A 247 -0.46 2.62 5.45
N ASP A 248 -1.57 2.11 5.96
CA ASP A 248 -2.54 1.37 5.14
C ASP A 248 -3.65 2.31 4.65
N MET A 249 -3.67 2.55 3.34
CA MET A 249 -4.55 3.57 2.74
C MET A 249 -5.98 3.11 2.49
N LEU A 250 -6.26 1.80 2.55
CA LEU A 250 -7.61 1.27 2.32
C LEU A 250 -8.62 1.89 3.29
N HIS A 251 -8.22 2.06 4.54
CA HIS A 251 -9.08 2.60 5.60
C HIS A 251 -9.43 4.08 5.39
N PHE A 252 -8.50 4.86 4.83
CA PHE A 252 -8.72 6.26 4.48
C PHE A 252 -9.60 6.36 3.24
N ALA A 253 -9.29 5.60 2.19
CA ALA A 253 -10.09 5.54 0.96
C ALA A 253 -11.55 5.18 1.24
N ARG A 254 -11.79 4.11 2.02
CA ARG A 254 -13.16 3.70 2.43
C ARG A 254 -13.91 4.74 3.25
N ARG A 255 -13.20 5.61 3.96
CA ARG A 255 -13.84 6.67 4.74
C ARG A 255 -14.23 7.84 3.84
N ILE A 256 -13.32 8.26 2.97
CA ILE A 256 -13.46 9.47 2.16
C ILE A 256 -14.41 9.23 0.99
N PHE A 257 -14.31 8.06 0.35
CA PHE A 257 -15.06 7.76 -0.86
C PHE A 257 -16.38 7.02 -0.61
N ARG A 258 -16.74 6.76 0.65
CA ARG A 258 -17.93 5.97 1.01
C ARG A 258 -19.20 6.45 0.32
N ASP A 259 -19.38 7.77 0.27
CA ASP A 259 -20.63 8.40 -0.18
C ASP A 259 -20.53 8.87 -1.64
N THR A 260 -19.38 8.69 -2.30
CA THR A 260 -19.08 9.24 -3.63
C THR A 260 -18.71 8.18 -4.66
N LEU A 261 -18.19 7.03 -4.26
CA LEU A 261 -17.78 5.93 -5.14
C LEU A 261 -18.58 4.65 -4.85
N PRO A 262 -18.80 3.78 -5.86
CA PRO A 262 -19.54 2.52 -5.67
C PRO A 262 -18.80 1.53 -4.77
N ASP A 263 -17.46 1.57 -4.78
CA ASP A 263 -16.59 0.80 -3.90
C ASP A 263 -15.24 1.51 -3.72
N ALA A 264 -14.40 0.98 -2.84
CA ALA A 264 -13.06 1.49 -2.58
C ALA A 264 -12.00 0.54 -3.16
N ARG A 265 -12.17 0.02 -4.38
CA ARG A 265 -11.06 -0.66 -5.09
C ARG A 265 -10.18 0.38 -5.77
N LEU A 266 -8.88 0.11 -5.92
CA LEU A 266 -7.97 1.02 -6.62
C LEU A 266 -8.43 1.31 -8.05
N LEU A 267 -8.90 0.29 -8.79
CA LEU A 267 -9.49 0.44 -10.12
C LEU A 267 -10.65 1.46 -10.15
N THR A 268 -11.53 1.42 -9.15
CA THR A 268 -12.66 2.37 -9.04
C THR A 268 -12.15 3.78 -8.75
N ILE A 269 -11.15 3.92 -7.88
CA ILE A 269 -10.52 5.20 -7.56
C ILE A 269 -9.84 5.79 -8.81
N GLU A 270 -9.10 5.00 -9.59
CA GLU A 270 -8.51 5.46 -10.85
C GLU A 270 -9.53 6.03 -11.81
N LYS A 271 -10.59 5.26 -12.05
CA LYS A 271 -11.62 5.65 -13.00
C LYS A 271 -12.33 6.93 -12.58
N HIS A 272 -12.77 7.00 -11.32
CA HIS A 272 -13.65 8.07 -10.87
C HIS A 272 -12.91 9.30 -10.34
N ILE A 273 -11.69 9.13 -9.82
CA ILE A 273 -10.91 10.22 -9.22
C ILE A 273 -9.82 10.72 -10.18
N PHE A 274 -9.17 9.82 -10.93
CA PHE A 274 -8.09 10.17 -11.86
C PHE A 274 -8.55 10.17 -13.33
N GLY A 275 -9.76 9.71 -13.64
CA GLY A 275 -10.28 9.68 -15.00
C GLY A 275 -9.60 8.64 -15.89
N GLU A 276 -9.00 7.60 -15.29
CA GLU A 276 -8.22 6.59 -15.99
C GLU A 276 -8.97 5.27 -16.08
N ASP A 277 -9.22 4.81 -17.31
CA ASP A 277 -9.69 3.46 -17.57
C ASP A 277 -8.49 2.56 -17.91
N ARG A 278 -8.31 1.46 -17.17
CA ARG A 278 -7.29 0.45 -17.49
C ARG A 278 -7.71 -0.35 -18.72
N ALA A 279 -6.87 -0.35 -19.74
CA ALA A 279 -6.96 -1.33 -20.81
C ALA A 279 -6.25 -2.61 -20.37
N ASP A 280 -6.77 -3.77 -20.80
CA ASP A 280 -6.17 -5.09 -20.56
C ASP A 280 -5.93 -5.43 -19.07
N ASP A 281 -6.82 -4.99 -18.17
CA ASP A 281 -6.67 -5.25 -16.74
C ASP A 281 -6.84 -6.75 -16.39
N VAL A 282 -6.04 -7.22 -15.44
CA VAL A 282 -6.07 -8.60 -14.94
C VAL A 282 -6.77 -8.60 -13.59
N PRO A 283 -7.94 -9.25 -13.44
CA PRO A 283 -8.56 -9.43 -12.13
C PRO A 283 -7.58 -10.18 -11.22
N GLY A 284 -7.41 -9.73 -9.97
CA GLY A 284 -6.46 -10.37 -9.04
C GLY A 284 -6.65 -11.89 -8.87
N ALA A 285 -7.89 -12.39 -9.02
CA ALA A 285 -8.18 -13.83 -9.00
C ALA A 285 -7.57 -14.62 -10.17
N MET A 286 -7.26 -13.96 -11.29
CA MET A 286 -6.66 -14.54 -12.50
C MET A 286 -5.14 -14.45 -12.53
N VAL A 287 -4.54 -13.64 -11.67
CA VAL A 287 -3.09 -13.46 -11.60
C VAL A 287 -2.33 -14.78 -11.46
N PRO A 288 -2.75 -15.75 -10.61
CA PRO A 288 -2.08 -17.06 -10.52
C PRO A 288 -2.07 -17.82 -11.85
N GLU A 289 -3.20 -17.83 -12.58
CA GLU A 289 -3.34 -18.53 -13.87
C GLU A 289 -2.40 -17.96 -14.94
N PHE A 290 -2.12 -16.64 -14.90
CA PHE A 290 -1.20 -16.00 -15.82
C PHE A 290 0.24 -16.44 -15.53
N TYR A 291 0.64 -16.49 -14.25
CA TYR A 291 1.96 -16.96 -13.86
C TYR A 291 2.17 -18.45 -14.16
N GLU A 292 1.17 -19.30 -13.87
CA GLU A 292 1.18 -20.73 -14.21
C GLU A 292 1.34 -20.94 -15.72
N SER A 293 0.61 -20.17 -16.54
CA SER A 293 0.74 -20.23 -18.00
C SER A 293 2.14 -19.87 -18.49
N TYR A 294 2.84 -18.96 -17.80
CA TYR A 294 4.23 -18.64 -18.10
C TYR A 294 5.15 -19.80 -17.74
N LEU A 295 5.03 -20.37 -16.55
CA LEU A 295 5.86 -21.51 -16.11
C LEU A 295 5.70 -22.73 -17.03
N GLU A 296 4.47 -23.04 -17.47
CA GLU A 296 4.20 -24.20 -18.32
C GLU A 296 4.72 -24.04 -19.75
N SER A 297 4.61 -22.84 -20.31
CA SER A 297 4.89 -22.59 -21.74
C SER A 297 6.26 -21.96 -22.00
N GLY A 298 6.88 -21.34 -20.99
CA GLY A 298 8.03 -20.46 -21.13
C GLY A 298 7.73 -19.14 -21.86
N ASN A 299 6.49 -18.87 -22.27
CA ASN A 299 6.12 -17.64 -22.97
C ASN A 299 5.94 -16.50 -21.94
N PRO A 300 6.69 -15.39 -22.04
CA PRO A 300 6.66 -14.31 -21.06
C PRO A 300 5.44 -13.39 -21.18
N GLY A 301 4.64 -13.52 -22.24
CA GLY A 301 3.48 -12.68 -22.53
C GLY A 301 2.51 -12.53 -21.36
N PRO A 302 2.05 -13.62 -20.69
CA PRO A 302 1.20 -13.54 -19.51
C PRO A 302 1.76 -12.70 -18.35
N LEU A 303 3.08 -12.58 -18.20
CA LEU A 303 3.67 -11.77 -17.12
C LEU A 303 3.54 -10.27 -17.37
N VAL A 304 3.52 -9.84 -18.64
CA VAL A 304 3.51 -8.42 -19.01
C VAL A 304 2.34 -7.63 -18.40
N PRO A 305 1.07 -8.06 -18.53
CA PRO A 305 -0.04 -7.34 -17.91
C PRO A 305 -0.04 -7.45 -16.38
N VAL A 306 0.45 -8.55 -15.79
CA VAL A 306 0.55 -8.71 -14.33
C VAL A 306 1.56 -7.72 -13.73
N VAL A 307 2.78 -7.67 -14.27
CA VAL A 307 3.81 -6.72 -13.85
C VAL A 307 3.34 -5.28 -14.09
N GLY A 308 2.66 -5.03 -15.21
CA GLY A 308 2.07 -3.72 -15.51
C GLY A 308 1.01 -3.28 -14.49
N HIS A 309 0.16 -4.21 -14.05
CA HIS A 309 -0.88 -3.99 -13.03
C HIS A 309 -0.25 -3.63 -11.68
N ASN A 310 0.61 -4.50 -11.13
CA ASN A 310 1.30 -4.27 -9.85
C ASN A 310 2.04 -2.93 -9.83
N ARG A 311 2.72 -2.58 -10.94
CA ARG A 311 3.35 -1.24 -11.09
C ARG A 311 2.32 -0.12 -10.98
N LYS A 312 1.20 -0.23 -11.70
CA LYS A 312 0.17 0.80 -11.74
C LYS A 312 -0.53 0.94 -10.39
N ASP A 313 -0.78 -0.14 -9.66
CA ASP A 313 -1.37 -0.13 -8.31
C ASP A 313 -0.51 0.72 -7.35
N MET A 314 0.80 0.51 -7.34
CA MET A 314 1.72 1.29 -6.50
C MET A 314 1.74 2.78 -6.89
N ILE A 315 1.77 3.10 -8.18
CA ILE A 315 1.75 4.49 -8.66
C ILE A 315 0.42 5.18 -8.29
N THR A 316 -0.69 4.51 -8.53
CA THR A 316 -2.03 5.01 -8.18
C THR A 316 -2.18 5.23 -6.69
N LEU A 317 -1.65 4.32 -5.88
CA LEU A 317 -1.63 4.46 -4.43
C LEU A 317 -0.80 5.67 -3.99
N ALA A 318 0.36 5.90 -4.60
CA ALA A 318 1.16 7.11 -4.36
C ALA A 318 0.39 8.39 -4.74
N ARG A 319 -0.34 8.39 -5.87
CA ARG A 319 -1.18 9.53 -6.30
C ARG A 319 -2.34 9.78 -5.36
N LEU A 320 -2.99 8.72 -4.90
CA LEU A 320 -4.03 8.80 -3.89
C LEU A 320 -3.49 9.43 -2.62
N PHE A 321 -2.33 9.00 -2.14
CA PHE A 321 -1.69 9.62 -0.99
C PHE A 321 -1.41 11.11 -1.20
N GLY A 322 -0.84 11.50 -2.34
CA GLY A 322 -0.60 12.90 -2.69
C GLY A 322 -1.88 13.75 -2.64
N ARG A 323 -2.97 13.25 -3.26
CA ARG A 323 -4.28 13.92 -3.24
C ARG A 323 -4.82 14.10 -1.83
N LEU A 324 -4.67 13.08 -0.99
CA LEU A 324 -5.10 13.14 0.42
C LEU A 324 -4.29 14.16 1.22
N CYS A 325 -3.00 14.29 0.95
CA CYS A 325 -2.18 15.35 1.55
C CYS A 325 -2.64 16.74 1.11
N GLU A 326 -2.97 16.94 -0.17
CA GLU A 326 -3.45 18.22 -0.71
C GLU A 326 -4.79 18.65 -0.11
N GLU A 327 -5.75 17.73 0.02
CA GLU A 327 -7.07 18.01 0.62
C GLU A 327 -6.94 18.51 2.07
N GLU A 328 -6.05 17.89 2.86
CA GLU A 328 -5.79 18.33 4.24
C GLU A 328 -5.09 19.70 4.30
N HIS A 329 -4.21 20.04 3.35
CA HIS A 329 -3.65 21.40 3.24
C HIS A 329 -4.73 22.45 2.96
N GLY A 330 -5.72 22.12 2.13
CA GLY A 330 -6.88 22.98 1.85
C GLY A 330 -7.77 23.20 3.07
N HIS A 331 -7.96 22.18 3.91
CA HIS A 331 -8.75 22.28 5.13
C HIS A 331 -8.07 23.06 6.28
N VAL A 332 -6.74 23.03 6.37
CA VAL A 332 -5.97 23.80 7.36
C VAL A 332 -5.88 25.29 7.00
N SER A 333 -5.97 25.66 5.71
CA SER A 333 -5.94 27.06 5.25
C SER A 333 -7.26 27.82 5.46
N HIS A 334 -8.36 27.10 5.74
CA HIS A 334 -9.71 27.67 5.93
C HIS A 334 -10.26 27.51 7.36
N ARG A 335 -9.43 27.19 8.35
CA ARG A 335 -9.83 27.09 9.77
C ARG A 335 -9.06 28.04 10.67
#